data_AF-A0A821QID6-F1
#
_entry.id   AF-A0A821QID6-F1
#
_cell.length_a   1.000
_cell.length_b   1.000
_cell.length_c   1.000
_cell.angle_alpha   90.00
_cell.angle_beta   90.00
_cell.angle_gamma   90.00
#
_symmetry.space_group_name_H-M   'P 1'
#
loop_
_entity.id
_entity.type
_entity.pdbx_description
1 polymer ?
#
loop_
_entity_poly.entity_id
_entity_poly.type
_entity_poly.pdbx_seq_one_letter_code
_entity_poly.pdbx_strand_id
1 'polypeptide(L)'
;MEQSTSPPATPTNETKGPREMRSILVRAIWKILLVCFLFAFVILFVLKWPDCQRWVHGKALEKIRLAPMSLGNTSWTIPPATTIRAYRLFDIKNYMTIMTDMKNPLMEFRETEPFLFKLAIKKNNVEWLDNNTTIHYSVERFFTRHGEYTKALLDQQGAFIDILRVMFRTKYGSVADSVFYMLGGNNAFNYSKAIDKLEGYISPMFAAISSRMQGPNRDKYGFIYRYNGTNGFNYTILTGINDLTIKGQMVDFASE
;
A
#
# COMPACT_ATOMS: atom_id res chain seq x y z
N MET A 1 19.88 -45.21 -77.70
CA MET A 1 21.03 -44.36 -77.33
C MET A 1 21.31 -44.62 -75.85
N GLU A 2 22.24 -45.53 -75.56
CA GLU A 2 22.71 -45.82 -74.21
C GLU A 2 23.91 -44.91 -73.92
N GLN A 3 23.81 -44.09 -72.87
CA GLN A 3 24.88 -43.23 -72.38
C GLN A 3 25.74 -44.01 -71.40
N SER A 4 26.97 -44.29 -71.83
CA SER A 4 28.06 -44.86 -71.04
C SER A 4 28.40 -43.95 -69.85
N THR A 5 28.24 -44.45 -68.63
CA THR A 5 28.67 -43.78 -67.40
C THR A 5 30.08 -44.26 -67.06
N SER A 6 31.01 -43.30 -66.97
CA SER A 6 32.40 -43.54 -66.58
C SER A 6 32.53 -43.72 -65.07
N PRO A 7 33.48 -44.56 -64.58
CA PRO A 7 33.62 -44.82 -63.15
C PRO A 7 34.19 -43.60 -62.42
N PRO A 8 33.76 -43.34 -61.17
CA PRO A 8 34.33 -42.27 -60.36
C PRO A 8 35.81 -42.58 -60.05
N ALA A 9 36.67 -41.59 -60.29
CA ALA A 9 38.10 -41.69 -60.02
C ALA A 9 38.37 -41.96 -58.54
N THR A 10 39.18 -42.98 -58.27
CA THR A 10 39.66 -43.34 -56.94
C THR A 10 40.47 -42.18 -56.34
N PRO A 11 40.13 -41.67 -55.14
CA PRO A 11 40.87 -40.58 -54.53
C PRO A 11 42.29 -41.03 -54.19
N THR A 12 43.28 -40.37 -54.78
CA THR A 12 44.70 -40.52 -54.46
C THR A 12 44.95 -39.97 -53.05
N ASN A 13 45.36 -40.83 -52.14
CA ASN A 13 45.80 -40.46 -50.79
C ASN A 13 47.12 -39.67 -50.87
N GLU A 14 47.03 -38.35 -51.02
CA GLU A 14 48.17 -37.45 -50.81
C GLU A 14 48.58 -37.50 -49.33
N THR A 15 49.72 -38.12 -49.06
CA THR A 15 50.39 -38.08 -47.76
C THR A 15 50.82 -36.64 -47.46
N LYS A 16 50.06 -35.97 -46.58
CA LYS A 16 50.35 -34.60 -46.12
C LYS A 16 51.78 -34.49 -45.57
N GLY A 17 52.52 -33.50 -46.06
CA GLY A 17 53.91 -33.26 -45.68
C GLY A 17 54.07 -32.89 -44.19
N PRO A 18 55.26 -33.11 -43.60
CA PRO A 18 55.52 -32.94 -42.15
C PRO A 18 55.25 -31.52 -41.61
N ARG A 19 55.25 -30.47 -42.46
CA ARG A 19 54.87 -29.11 -42.07
C ARG A 19 53.35 -28.95 -41.86
N GLU A 20 52.52 -29.58 -42.67
CA GLU A 20 51.06 -29.55 -42.49
C GLU A 20 50.65 -30.35 -41.25
N MET A 21 51.31 -31.48 -40.99
CA MET A 21 51.05 -32.29 -39.80
C MET A 21 51.31 -31.51 -38.50
N ARG A 22 52.36 -30.67 -38.46
CA ARG A 22 52.64 -29.78 -37.32
C ARG A 22 51.57 -28.70 -37.14
N SER A 23 51.08 -28.09 -38.21
CA SER A 23 50.05 -27.04 -38.11
C SER A 23 48.70 -27.59 -37.64
N ILE A 24 48.34 -28.80 -38.06
CA ILE A 24 47.15 -29.53 -37.61
C ILE A 24 47.27 -29.88 -36.12
N LEU A 25 48.43 -30.40 -35.70
CA LEU A 25 48.69 -30.76 -34.30
C LEU A 25 48.60 -29.54 -33.38
N VAL A 26 49.21 -28.42 -33.76
CA VAL A 26 49.17 -27.17 -32.97
C VAL A 26 47.73 -26.66 -32.85
N ARG A 27 46.94 -26.67 -33.93
CA ARG A 27 45.52 -26.27 -33.88
C ARG A 27 44.69 -27.21 -33.00
N ALA A 28 44.98 -28.51 -33.02
CA ALA A 28 44.31 -29.49 -32.17
C ALA A 28 44.63 -29.25 -30.68
N ILE A 29 45.89 -29.01 -30.34
CA ILE A 29 46.32 -28.69 -28.96
C ILE A 29 45.62 -27.43 -28.45
N TRP A 30 45.57 -26.36 -29.25
CA TRP A 30 44.87 -25.12 -28.86
C TRP A 30 43.38 -25.33 -28.62
N LYS A 31 42.70 -26.15 -29.44
CA LYS A 31 41.29 -26.49 -29.24
C LYS A 31 41.09 -27.27 -27.93
N ILE A 32 41.95 -28.24 -27.63
CA ILE A 32 41.88 -29.01 -26.38
C ILE A 32 42.08 -28.09 -25.17
N LEU A 33 43.11 -27.23 -25.20
CA LEU A 33 43.37 -26.27 -24.13
C LEU A 33 42.19 -25.30 -23.91
N LEU A 34 41.58 -24.81 -24.98
CA LEU A 34 40.40 -23.95 -24.90
C LEU A 34 39.21 -24.68 -24.26
N VAL A 35 38.96 -25.93 -24.65
CA VAL A 35 37.89 -26.75 -24.05
C VAL A 35 38.16 -27.01 -22.56
N CYS A 36 39.40 -27.36 -22.20
CA CYS A 36 39.80 -27.54 -20.81
C CYS A 36 39.64 -26.25 -19.98
N PHE A 37 40.00 -25.09 -20.54
CA PHE A 37 39.83 -23.80 -19.89
C PHE A 37 38.35 -23.45 -19.68
N LEU A 38 37.51 -23.63 -20.71
CA LEU A 38 36.06 -23.42 -20.60
C LEU A 38 35.44 -24.36 -19.56
N PHE A 39 35.85 -25.63 -19.54
CA PHE A 39 35.36 -26.59 -18.57
C PHE A 39 35.79 -26.22 -17.13
N ALA A 40 37.05 -25.83 -16.94
CA ALA A 40 37.54 -25.33 -15.65
C ALA A 40 36.79 -24.06 -15.20
N PHE A 41 36.50 -23.15 -16.13
CA PHE A 41 35.72 -21.94 -15.85
C PHE A 41 34.28 -22.27 -15.42
N VAL A 42 33.61 -23.19 -16.13
CA VAL A 42 32.26 -23.65 -15.76
C VAL A 42 32.28 -24.31 -14.39
N ILE A 43 33.26 -25.19 -14.10
CA ILE A 43 33.41 -25.80 -12.78
C ILE A 43 33.59 -24.74 -11.70
N LEU A 44 34.51 -23.79 -11.89
CA LEU A 44 34.74 -22.72 -10.93
C LEU A 44 33.50 -21.86 -10.72
N PHE A 45 32.76 -21.55 -11.79
CA PHE A 45 31.51 -20.82 -11.71
C PHE A 45 30.46 -21.57 -10.90
N VAL A 46 30.24 -22.86 -11.17
CA VAL A 46 29.29 -23.70 -10.42
C VAL A 46 29.70 -23.83 -8.95
N LEU A 47 31.00 -24.01 -8.67
CA LEU A 47 31.52 -24.10 -7.30
C LEU A 47 31.39 -22.77 -6.53
N LYS A 48 31.53 -21.63 -7.23
CA LYS A 48 31.41 -20.29 -6.62
C LYS A 48 30.00 -19.71 -6.66
N TRP A 49 29.08 -20.36 -7.36
CA TRP A 49 27.69 -19.92 -7.47
C TRP A 49 26.99 -19.77 -6.11
N PRO A 50 27.12 -20.70 -5.14
CA PRO A 50 26.51 -20.54 -3.81
C PRO A 50 27.05 -19.33 -3.05
N ASP A 51 28.35 -19.04 -3.13
CA ASP A 51 28.96 -17.89 -2.47
C ASP A 51 28.50 -16.58 -3.10
N CYS A 52 28.41 -16.54 -4.44
CA CYS A 52 27.84 -15.42 -5.18
C CYS A 52 26.38 -15.18 -4.78
N GLN A 53 25.56 -16.24 -4.72
CA GLN A 53 24.18 -16.15 -4.26
C GLN A 53 24.07 -15.62 -2.84
N ARG A 54 24.88 -16.13 -1.90
CA ARG A 54 24.92 -15.63 -0.50
C ARG A 54 25.31 -14.16 -0.45
N TRP A 55 26.30 -13.75 -1.25
CA TRP A 55 26.75 -12.36 -1.31
C TRP A 55 25.67 -11.43 -1.88
N VAL A 56 25.07 -11.79 -3.02
CA VAL A 56 23.96 -11.03 -3.65
C VAL A 56 22.77 -10.96 -2.69
N HIS A 57 22.40 -12.09 -2.08
CA HIS A 57 21.32 -12.14 -1.11
C HIS A 57 21.62 -11.25 0.09
N GLY A 58 22.80 -11.36 0.70
CA GLY A 58 23.21 -10.49 1.81
C GLY A 58 23.13 -9.00 1.48
N LYS A 59 23.57 -8.60 0.28
CA LYS A 59 23.46 -7.21 -0.20
C LYS A 59 22.03 -6.76 -0.48
N ALA A 60 21.18 -7.65 -1.00
CA ALA A 60 19.76 -7.36 -1.18
C ALA A 60 19.06 -7.22 0.18
N LEU A 61 19.38 -8.10 1.14
CA LEU A 61 18.83 -8.06 2.48
C LEU A 61 19.22 -6.78 3.22
N GLU A 62 20.46 -6.32 3.09
CA GLU A 62 20.91 -5.05 3.68
C GLU A 62 20.03 -3.85 3.24
N LYS A 63 19.58 -3.86 1.99
CA LYS A 63 18.71 -2.80 1.45
C LYS A 63 17.24 -2.95 1.86
N ILE A 64 16.76 -4.18 1.99
CA ILE A 64 15.33 -4.48 2.23
C ILE A 64 15.02 -4.54 3.73
N ARG A 65 15.99 -4.88 4.57
CA ARG A 65 15.81 -5.08 6.01
C ARG A 65 15.40 -3.78 6.70
N LEU A 66 14.44 -3.90 7.61
CA LEU A 66 14.14 -2.85 8.57
C LEU A 66 15.25 -2.89 9.62
N ALA A 67 16.21 -1.99 9.49
CA ALA A 67 17.27 -1.79 10.47
C ALA A 67 17.48 -0.29 10.69
N PRO A 68 17.99 0.12 11.87
CA PRO A 68 18.33 1.51 12.11
C PRO A 68 19.24 2.05 11.00
N MET A 69 18.92 3.25 10.49
CA MET A 69 19.64 3.94 9.42
C MET A 69 19.66 3.23 8.04
N SER A 70 18.94 2.12 7.85
CA SER A 70 18.85 1.47 6.53
C SER A 70 17.96 2.27 5.56
N LEU A 71 18.22 2.14 4.26
CA LEU A 71 17.34 2.69 3.22
C LEU A 71 15.92 2.14 3.33
N GLY A 72 15.79 0.86 3.69
CA GLY A 72 14.51 0.21 3.95
C GLY A 72 13.74 0.90 5.09
N ASN A 73 14.41 1.30 6.17
CA ASN A 73 13.78 2.03 7.26
C ASN A 73 13.34 3.44 6.86
N THR A 74 14.17 4.18 6.11
CA THR A 74 13.80 5.52 5.62
C THR A 74 12.55 5.46 4.74
N SER A 75 12.54 4.54 3.77
CA SER A 75 11.38 4.34 2.88
C SER A 75 10.17 3.77 3.61
N TRP A 76 10.35 3.03 4.70
CA TRP A 76 9.25 2.49 5.48
C TRP A 76 8.66 3.53 6.44
N THR A 77 9.47 4.39 7.04
CA THR A 77 9.03 5.44 7.99
C THR A 77 8.19 6.49 7.27
N ILE A 78 8.63 6.91 6.08
CA ILE A 78 7.93 7.86 5.23
C ILE A 78 7.70 7.20 3.86
N PRO A 79 6.69 6.31 3.75
CA PRO A 79 6.39 5.70 2.47
C PRO A 79 5.98 6.78 1.46
N PRO A 80 6.39 6.65 0.18
CA PRO A 80 5.88 7.53 -0.85
C PRO A 80 4.35 7.46 -0.85
N ALA A 81 3.70 8.62 -1.00
CA ALA A 81 2.25 8.69 -1.03
C ALA A 81 1.74 8.07 -2.35
N THR A 82 1.42 6.78 -2.30
CA THR A 82 1.09 5.95 -3.47
C THR A 82 -0.39 5.67 -3.62
N THR A 83 -1.21 5.98 -2.62
CA THR A 83 -2.63 5.60 -2.62
C THR A 83 -3.53 6.80 -2.87
N ILE A 84 -4.30 6.74 -3.96
CA ILE A 84 -5.43 7.62 -4.21
C ILE A 84 -6.68 6.89 -3.71
N ARG A 85 -7.50 7.56 -2.90
CA ARG A 85 -8.78 7.06 -2.41
C ARG A 85 -9.91 7.87 -3.02
N ALA A 86 -10.90 7.18 -3.57
CA ALA A 86 -12.12 7.77 -4.07
C ALA A 86 -13.23 7.60 -3.03
N TYR A 87 -13.78 8.70 -2.53
CA TYR A 87 -14.92 8.68 -1.61
C TYR A 87 -16.19 9.07 -2.35
N ARG A 88 -17.19 8.18 -2.35
CA ARG A 88 -18.55 8.44 -2.83
C ARG A 88 -19.47 8.48 -1.62
N LEU A 89 -20.37 9.46 -1.58
CA LEU A 89 -21.38 9.56 -0.53
C LEU A 89 -22.75 9.17 -1.09
N PHE A 90 -23.61 8.67 -0.22
CA PHE A 90 -24.99 8.32 -0.57
C PHE A 90 -25.92 9.43 -0.09
N ASP A 91 -26.45 10.20 -1.03
CA ASP A 91 -27.50 11.21 -0.82
C ASP A 91 -28.87 10.52 -0.71
N ILE A 92 -29.57 10.73 0.39
CA ILE A 92 -30.84 10.07 0.72
C ILE A 92 -32.00 10.89 0.17
N LYS A 93 -32.62 10.39 -0.90
CA LYS A 93 -33.62 11.14 -1.68
C LYS A 93 -34.92 11.36 -0.95
N ASN A 94 -35.37 10.35 -0.22
CA ASN A 94 -36.64 10.35 0.47
C ASN A 94 -36.47 10.55 1.99
N TYR A 95 -35.44 11.32 2.42
CA TYR A 95 -35.15 11.55 3.83
C TYR A 95 -36.35 12.12 4.61
N MET A 96 -37.15 13.01 3.99
CA MET A 96 -38.37 13.55 4.60
C MET A 96 -39.42 12.47 4.85
N THR A 97 -39.66 11.59 3.87
CA THR A 97 -40.59 10.46 4.01
C THR A 97 -40.14 9.53 5.13
N ILE A 98 -38.84 9.23 5.21
CA ILE A 98 -38.28 8.39 6.29
C ILE A 98 -38.48 9.04 7.67
N MET A 99 -38.41 10.37 7.75
CA MET A 99 -38.62 11.10 9.00
C MET A 99 -40.08 11.12 9.45
N THR A 100 -41.04 11.09 8.52
CA THR A 100 -42.48 11.22 8.83
C THR A 100 -43.23 9.90 8.86
N ASP A 101 -42.81 8.90 8.08
CA ASP A 101 -43.37 7.55 8.04
C ASP A 101 -42.33 6.50 8.45
N MET A 102 -42.33 6.17 9.74
CA MET A 102 -41.41 5.18 10.31
C MET A 102 -41.86 3.74 10.10
N LYS A 103 -43.03 3.47 9.49
CA LYS A 103 -43.60 2.11 9.48
C LYS A 103 -42.89 1.19 8.49
N ASN A 104 -42.43 1.68 7.34
CA ASN A 104 -41.67 0.92 6.33
C ASN A 104 -40.81 1.84 5.44
N PRO A 105 -39.73 2.47 5.97
CA PRO A 105 -38.90 3.35 5.15
C PRO A 105 -38.02 2.53 4.19
N LEU A 106 -38.41 2.40 2.93
CA LEU A 106 -37.49 1.98 1.87
C LEU A 106 -36.57 3.16 1.56
N MET A 107 -35.29 3.08 1.88
CA MET A 107 -34.35 4.18 1.61
C MET A 107 -34.00 4.26 0.12
N GLU A 108 -34.14 5.44 -0.46
CA GLU A 108 -33.72 5.74 -1.83
C GLU A 108 -32.41 6.54 -1.81
N PHE A 109 -31.42 6.07 -2.56
CA PHE A 109 -30.08 6.67 -2.59
C PHE A 109 -29.72 7.20 -3.97
N ARG A 110 -28.95 8.28 -3.99
CA ARG A 110 -28.19 8.73 -5.16
C ARG A 110 -26.72 8.85 -4.76
N GLU A 111 -25.84 8.23 -5.52
CA GLU A 111 -24.40 8.39 -5.30
C GLU A 111 -23.92 9.78 -5.72
N THR A 112 -22.96 10.33 -4.97
CA THR A 112 -22.22 11.51 -5.42
C THR A 112 -21.15 11.12 -6.43
N GLU A 113 -20.68 12.12 -7.19
CA GLU A 113 -19.41 12.00 -7.88
C GLU A 113 -18.27 11.76 -6.85
N PRO A 114 -17.17 11.07 -7.24
CA PRO A 114 -16.13 10.69 -6.31
C PRO A 114 -15.24 11.87 -5.92
N PHE A 115 -15.01 12.04 -4.62
CA PHE A 115 -14.01 12.94 -4.08
C PHE A 115 -12.67 12.19 -3.95
N LEU A 116 -11.67 12.58 -4.76
CA LEU A 116 -10.38 11.91 -4.81
C LEU A 116 -9.39 12.53 -3.82
N PHE A 117 -8.80 11.74 -2.94
CA PHE A 117 -7.78 12.17 -1.99
C PHE A 117 -6.52 11.33 -2.13
N LYS A 118 -5.36 11.98 -2.10
CA LYS A 118 -4.08 11.34 -1.91
C LYS A 118 -3.89 11.10 -0.41
N LEU A 119 -3.66 9.84 -0.04
CA LEU A 119 -3.32 9.46 1.32
C LEU A 119 -1.79 9.38 1.45
N ALA A 120 -1.22 10.25 2.27
CA ALA A 120 0.13 10.11 2.76
C ALA A 120 0.10 9.53 4.18
N ILE A 121 1.07 8.67 4.48
CA ILE A 121 1.22 8.05 5.79
C ILE A 121 2.60 8.40 6.31
N LYS A 122 2.70 8.78 7.57
CA LYS A 122 3.96 8.99 8.27
C LYS A 122 3.95 8.12 9.53
N LYS A 123 5.06 7.44 9.79
CA LYS A 123 5.26 6.73 11.05
C LYS A 123 5.98 7.67 12.01
N ASN A 124 5.37 7.90 13.17
CA ASN A 124 5.93 8.74 14.24
C ASN A 124 6.32 7.84 15.42
N ASN A 125 7.12 8.39 16.35
CA ASN A 125 7.55 7.72 17.58
C ASN A 125 8.12 6.31 17.32
N VAL A 126 8.98 6.19 16.30
CA VAL A 126 9.58 4.90 15.91
C VAL A 126 10.64 4.52 16.94
N GLU A 127 10.33 3.52 17.74
CA GLU A 127 11.19 2.99 18.80
C GLU A 127 11.58 1.55 18.49
N TRP A 128 12.87 1.23 18.63
CA TRP A 128 13.40 -0.12 18.41
C TRP A 128 13.53 -0.82 19.75
N LEU A 129 12.96 -2.00 19.86
CA LEU A 129 12.92 -2.77 21.11
C LEU A 129 13.58 -4.14 20.90
N ASP A 130 13.81 -4.86 21.99
CA ASP A 130 14.27 -6.25 21.99
C ASP A 130 15.47 -6.51 21.06
N ASN A 131 16.54 -5.73 21.22
CA ASN A 131 17.74 -5.79 20.38
C ASN A 131 17.44 -5.60 18.87
N ASN A 132 16.55 -4.67 18.55
CA ASN A 132 16.07 -4.35 17.20
C ASN A 132 15.25 -5.47 16.52
N THR A 133 14.74 -6.45 17.27
CA THR A 133 13.86 -7.49 16.73
C THR A 133 12.41 -7.03 16.57
N THR A 134 12.02 -5.99 17.30
CA THR A 134 10.70 -5.36 17.29
C THR A 134 10.79 -3.84 17.07
N ILE A 135 9.77 -3.26 16.44
CA ILE A 135 9.60 -1.80 16.30
C ILE A 135 8.23 -1.42 16.82
N HIS A 136 8.19 -0.44 17.73
CA HIS A 136 6.99 0.25 18.15
C HIS A 136 6.87 1.58 17.40
N TYR A 137 5.67 1.95 16.92
CA TYR A 137 5.44 3.21 16.21
C TYR A 137 3.97 3.59 16.17
N SER A 138 3.69 4.88 15.96
CA SER A 138 2.35 5.39 15.68
C SER A 138 2.20 5.77 14.21
N VAL A 139 0.97 5.74 13.68
CA VAL A 139 0.67 6.06 12.28
C VAL A 139 -0.11 7.35 12.18
N GLU A 140 0.50 8.37 11.60
CA GLU A 140 -0.18 9.60 11.23
C GLU A 140 -0.60 9.56 9.76
N ARG A 141 -1.83 10.01 9.48
CA ARG A 141 -2.42 10.00 8.14
C ARG A 141 -2.68 11.42 7.68
N PHE A 142 -2.33 11.72 6.43
CA PHE A 142 -2.59 13.00 5.80
C PHE A 142 -3.38 12.78 4.52
N PHE A 143 -4.46 13.53 4.39
CA PHE A 143 -5.33 13.51 3.22
C PHE A 143 -5.21 14.84 2.51
N THR A 144 -4.80 14.81 1.24
CA THR A 144 -4.78 15.99 0.37
C THR A 144 -5.68 15.72 -0.83
N ARG A 145 -6.42 16.74 -1.28
CA ARG A 145 -7.25 16.59 -2.49
C ARG A 145 -6.35 16.21 -3.67
N HIS A 146 -6.80 15.25 -4.48
CA HIS A 146 -6.09 14.79 -5.67
C HIS A 146 -6.81 15.30 -6.91
N GLY A 147 -6.14 16.16 -7.68
CA GLY A 147 -6.70 16.82 -8.84
C GLY A 147 -7.51 18.07 -8.49
N GLU A 148 -8.05 18.71 -9.53
CA GLU A 148 -8.89 19.89 -9.39
C GLU A 148 -10.35 19.46 -9.19
N TYR A 149 -10.98 19.98 -8.14
CA TYR A 149 -12.40 19.75 -7.91
C TYR A 149 -13.18 20.85 -8.62
N THR A 150 -14.19 20.45 -9.41
CA THR A 150 -15.08 21.42 -10.03
C THR A 150 -15.95 22.10 -8.96
N LYS A 151 -16.37 23.34 -9.22
CA LYS A 151 -17.32 24.05 -8.34
C LYS A 151 -18.61 23.24 -8.14
N ALA A 152 -19.12 22.60 -9.20
CA ALA A 152 -20.30 21.76 -9.15
C ALA A 152 -20.15 20.58 -8.16
N LEU A 153 -18.97 19.94 -8.13
CA LEU A 153 -18.67 18.87 -7.18
C LEU A 153 -18.60 19.39 -5.74
N LEU A 154 -17.91 20.52 -5.52
CA LEU A 154 -17.79 21.14 -4.20
C LEU A 154 -19.12 21.63 -3.65
N ASP A 155 -20.01 22.11 -4.52
CA ASP A 155 -21.34 22.62 -4.16
C ASP A 155 -22.42 21.55 -4.19
N GLN A 156 -22.08 20.27 -4.42
CA GLN A 156 -23.04 19.18 -4.41
C GLN A 156 -23.69 19.03 -3.03
N GLN A 157 -24.98 19.35 -2.94
CA GLN A 157 -25.79 19.19 -1.74
C GLN A 157 -26.56 17.87 -1.73
N GLY A 158 -26.88 17.40 -0.52
CA GLY A 158 -27.70 16.22 -0.29
C GLY A 158 -28.10 16.05 1.16
N ALA A 159 -29.00 15.11 1.42
CA ALA A 159 -29.32 14.67 2.77
C ALA A 159 -28.46 13.46 3.13
N PHE A 160 -27.64 13.59 4.17
CA PHE A 160 -26.74 12.54 4.62
C PHE A 160 -27.06 12.16 6.07
N ILE A 161 -26.68 10.96 6.48
CA ILE A 161 -26.81 10.52 7.87
C ILE A 161 -25.93 11.40 8.77
N ASP A 162 -26.52 11.97 9.82
CA ASP A 162 -25.79 12.63 10.90
C ASP A 162 -25.30 11.54 11.88
N ILE A 163 -24.10 11.03 11.60
CA ILE A 163 -23.49 9.94 12.38
C ILE A 163 -23.38 10.29 13.88
N LEU A 164 -23.14 11.57 14.23
CA LEU A 164 -23.08 11.96 15.64
C LEU A 164 -24.42 11.76 16.31
N ARG A 165 -25.51 12.25 15.70
CA ARG A 165 -26.85 12.04 16.25
C ARG A 165 -27.21 10.56 16.33
N VAL A 166 -26.87 9.77 15.32
CA VAL A 166 -27.07 8.31 15.34
C VAL A 166 -26.32 7.67 16.51
N MET A 167 -25.03 7.97 16.67
CA MET A 167 -24.21 7.44 17.78
C MET A 167 -24.79 7.81 19.15
N PHE A 168 -25.18 9.07 19.34
CA PHE A 168 -25.78 9.53 20.60
C PHE A 168 -27.10 8.83 20.88
N ARG A 169 -27.96 8.68 19.87
CA ARG A 169 -29.23 7.96 19.99
C ARG A 169 -29.01 6.48 20.29
N THR A 170 -28.04 5.83 19.65
CA THR A 170 -27.72 4.41 19.91
C THR A 170 -27.19 4.22 21.33
N LYS A 171 -26.31 5.11 21.81
CA LYS A 171 -25.67 4.97 23.12
C LYS A 171 -26.58 5.40 24.29
N TYR A 172 -27.36 6.45 24.11
CA TYR A 172 -28.11 7.09 25.19
C TYR A 172 -29.61 7.09 24.96
N GLY A 173 -30.15 6.48 23.90
CA GLY A 173 -31.50 6.77 23.39
C GLY A 173 -32.67 6.73 24.37
N SER A 174 -32.67 5.85 25.38
CA SER A 174 -33.74 5.82 26.40
C SER A 174 -33.46 6.71 27.62
N VAL A 175 -32.22 7.21 27.75
CA VAL A 175 -31.69 7.96 28.90
C VAL A 175 -31.09 9.31 28.49
N ALA A 176 -31.36 9.76 27.26
CA ALA A 176 -30.78 10.98 26.72
C ALA A 176 -31.42 12.21 27.39
N ASP A 177 -30.59 13.18 27.74
CA ASP A 177 -31.02 14.48 28.28
C ASP A 177 -32.02 15.16 27.32
N SER A 178 -32.98 15.91 27.86
CA SER A 178 -33.94 16.69 27.05
C SER A 178 -33.26 17.64 26.07
N VAL A 179 -32.07 18.14 26.40
CA VAL A 179 -31.22 18.96 25.52
C VAL A 179 -30.87 18.23 24.21
N PHE A 180 -30.64 16.91 24.25
CA PHE A 180 -30.38 16.12 23.04
C PHE A 180 -31.55 16.20 22.05
N TYR A 181 -32.78 16.05 22.55
CA TYR A 181 -33.98 16.10 21.71
C TYR A 181 -34.27 17.53 21.21
N MET A 182 -34.06 18.55 22.05
CA MET A 182 -34.19 19.96 21.66
C MET A 182 -33.26 20.35 20.51
N LEU A 183 -32.08 19.74 20.43
CA LEU A 183 -31.10 19.98 19.36
C LEU A 183 -31.39 19.16 18.08
N GLY A 184 -32.60 18.60 17.97
CA GLY A 184 -33.01 17.78 16.85
C GLY A 184 -32.48 16.35 16.93
N GLY A 185 -32.32 15.77 18.13
CA GLY A 185 -31.91 14.37 18.31
C GLY A 185 -32.79 13.34 17.60
N ASN A 186 -34.02 13.71 17.22
CA ASN A 186 -34.92 12.88 16.41
C ASN A 186 -34.64 12.96 14.90
N ASN A 187 -33.92 13.98 14.43
CA ASN A 187 -33.56 14.10 13.02
C ASN A 187 -32.21 13.42 12.75
N ALA A 188 -32.26 12.22 12.18
CA ALA A 188 -31.08 11.42 11.83
C ALA A 188 -30.33 11.95 10.60
N PHE A 189 -30.84 12.97 9.92
CA PHE A 189 -30.29 13.49 8.68
C PHE A 189 -29.76 14.92 8.83
N ASN A 190 -28.74 15.23 8.04
CA ASN A 190 -28.20 16.56 7.90
C ASN A 190 -28.11 16.91 6.41
N TYR A 191 -28.80 17.98 6.01
CA TYR A 191 -28.75 18.51 4.67
C TYR A 191 -27.59 19.51 4.56
N SER A 192 -26.56 19.17 3.80
CA SER A 192 -25.36 20.00 3.64
C SER A 192 -24.62 19.69 2.33
N LYS A 193 -23.48 20.33 2.10
CA LYS A 193 -22.56 19.90 1.03
C LYS A 193 -21.98 18.53 1.36
N ALA A 194 -21.80 17.71 0.35
CA ALA A 194 -21.25 16.36 0.45
C ALA A 194 -19.79 16.38 0.92
N ILE A 195 -18.99 17.31 0.41
CA ILE A 195 -17.58 17.46 0.79
C ILE A 195 -17.39 17.75 2.28
N ASP A 196 -18.31 18.49 2.89
CA ASP A 196 -18.23 18.83 4.32
C ASP A 196 -18.38 17.58 5.20
N LYS A 197 -19.07 16.53 4.74
CA LYS A 197 -19.15 15.25 5.44
C LYS A 197 -17.80 14.52 5.51
N LEU A 198 -16.91 14.81 4.56
CA LEU A 198 -15.54 14.31 4.56
C LEU A 198 -14.61 15.25 5.34
N GLU A 199 -14.56 16.51 4.94
CA GLU A 199 -13.55 17.48 5.41
C GLU A 199 -13.93 18.26 6.67
N GLY A 200 -15.17 18.09 7.14
CA GLY A 200 -15.64 18.58 8.43
C GLY A 200 -16.76 19.61 8.30
N TYR A 201 -17.78 19.44 9.13
CA TYR A 201 -18.90 20.36 9.33
C TYR A 201 -19.19 20.53 10.82
N ILE A 202 -19.85 21.63 11.18
CA ILE A 202 -20.34 21.87 12.53
C ILE A 202 -21.83 21.56 12.53
N SER A 203 -22.24 20.44 13.13
CA SER A 203 -23.66 20.16 13.34
C SER A 203 -24.18 20.92 14.57
N PRO A 204 -25.48 21.24 14.64
CA PRO A 204 -26.06 21.83 15.86
C PRO A 204 -25.79 20.97 17.11
N MET A 205 -25.79 19.64 16.95
CA MET A 205 -25.46 18.71 18.02
C MET A 205 -23.99 18.86 18.45
N PHE A 206 -23.06 18.89 17.49
CA PHE A 206 -21.65 19.08 17.76
C PHE A 206 -21.39 20.41 18.47
N ALA A 207 -21.98 21.51 17.99
CA ALA A 207 -21.85 22.83 18.60
C ALA A 207 -22.29 22.85 20.07
N ALA A 208 -23.36 22.12 20.41
CA ALA A 208 -23.88 22.08 21.78
C ALA A 208 -23.02 21.26 22.75
N ILE A 209 -22.31 20.24 22.25
CA ILE A 209 -21.49 19.35 23.09
C ILE A 209 -19.99 19.64 23.01
N SER A 210 -19.54 20.50 22.08
CA SER A 210 -18.13 20.72 21.77
C SER A 210 -17.29 21.07 23.00
N SER A 211 -17.85 21.87 23.93
CA SER A 211 -17.21 22.25 25.20
C SER A 211 -16.99 21.08 26.16
N ARG A 212 -17.73 19.98 25.98
CA ARG A 212 -17.66 18.76 26.78
C ARG A 212 -16.92 17.62 26.07
N MET A 213 -16.57 17.79 24.79
CA MET A 213 -15.85 16.78 24.03
C MET A 213 -14.39 16.70 24.48
N GLN A 214 -13.93 15.47 24.68
CA GLN A 214 -12.53 15.15 24.97
C GLN A 214 -11.90 14.51 23.72
N GLY A 215 -10.57 14.60 23.59
CA GLY A 215 -9.82 14.06 22.46
C GLY A 215 -9.49 15.06 21.33
N PRO A 216 -8.82 14.58 20.27
CA PRO A 216 -8.46 15.39 19.11
C PRO A 216 -9.70 15.70 18.25
N ASN A 217 -9.70 16.85 17.57
CA ASN A 217 -10.75 17.34 16.65
C ASN A 217 -12.03 17.88 17.34
N ARG A 218 -11.90 19.04 18.00
CA ARG A 218 -13.00 19.74 18.71
C ARG A 218 -13.70 20.82 17.90
N ASP A 219 -13.21 21.14 16.70
CA ASP A 219 -13.72 22.29 15.94
C ASP A 219 -14.85 21.91 14.98
N LYS A 220 -14.81 20.69 14.44
CA LYS A 220 -15.81 20.17 13.50
C LYS A 220 -15.83 18.64 13.47
N TYR A 221 -16.81 18.07 12.78
CA TYR A 221 -16.92 16.63 12.55
C TYR A 221 -16.91 16.30 11.08
N GLY A 222 -16.05 15.38 10.65
CA GLY A 222 -15.99 14.88 9.28
C GLY A 222 -15.17 13.61 9.21
N PHE A 223 -15.49 12.73 8.26
CA PHE A 223 -14.84 11.43 8.17
C PHE A 223 -13.32 11.55 7.98
N ILE A 224 -12.88 12.32 7.00
CA ILE A 224 -11.45 12.58 6.72
C ILE A 224 -10.87 13.51 7.79
N TYR A 225 -11.61 14.54 8.17
CA TYR A 225 -11.16 15.51 9.18
C TYR A 225 -10.66 14.83 10.46
N ARG A 226 -11.39 13.82 10.95
CA ARG A 226 -11.03 13.10 12.17
C ARG A 226 -9.66 12.42 12.09
N TYR A 227 -9.23 12.01 10.89
CA TYR A 227 -7.98 11.26 10.71
C TYR A 227 -6.83 12.11 10.18
N ASN A 228 -7.10 13.33 9.73
CA ASN A 228 -6.11 14.14 9.02
C ASN A 228 -5.16 14.84 10.01
N GLY A 229 -3.88 14.48 9.98
CA GLY A 229 -2.87 15.00 10.91
C GLY A 229 -3.03 14.49 12.34
N THR A 230 -3.81 13.42 12.55
CA THR A 230 -3.92 12.77 13.85
C THR A 230 -3.09 11.51 13.89
N ASN A 231 -2.40 11.28 15.01
CA ASN A 231 -1.82 9.97 15.31
C ASN A 231 -2.96 8.97 15.47
N GLY A 232 -2.91 7.89 14.69
CA GLY A 232 -3.76 6.73 14.87
C GLY A 232 -3.23 5.83 15.98
N PHE A 233 -3.53 4.54 15.85
CA PHE A 233 -3.12 3.52 16.79
C PHE A 233 -1.60 3.35 16.89
N ASN A 234 -1.16 2.83 18.04
CA ASN A 234 0.21 2.41 18.26
C ASN A 234 0.33 0.95 17.82
N TYR A 235 1.38 0.66 17.05
CA TYR A 235 1.65 -0.64 16.45
C TYR A 235 3.00 -1.15 16.93
N THR A 236 3.07 -2.44 17.20
CA THR A 236 4.34 -3.15 17.38
C THR A 236 4.47 -4.21 16.29
N ILE A 237 5.58 -4.20 15.55
CA ILE A 237 5.85 -5.17 14.48
C ILE A 237 7.19 -5.88 14.67
N LEU A 238 7.33 -7.06 14.08
CA LEU A 238 8.60 -7.76 13.95
C LEU A 238 9.41 -7.17 12.79
N THR A 239 10.70 -6.92 13.02
CA THR A 239 11.60 -6.30 12.02
C THR A 239 12.08 -7.28 10.97
N GLY A 240 11.96 -8.58 11.27
CA GLY A 240 12.51 -9.67 10.48
C GLY A 240 14.04 -9.73 10.50
N ILE A 241 14.66 -9.21 11.58
CA ILE A 241 16.11 -9.13 11.73
C ILE A 241 16.79 -10.50 11.75
N ASN A 242 16.10 -11.48 12.37
CA ASN A 242 16.55 -12.86 12.52
C ASN A 242 15.92 -13.80 11.48
N ASP A 243 14.72 -13.47 11.01
CA ASP A 243 13.97 -14.23 10.02
C ASP A 243 13.13 -13.27 9.19
N LEU A 244 13.36 -13.22 7.89
CA LEU A 244 12.66 -12.28 7.00
C LEU A 244 11.23 -12.69 6.70
N THR A 245 10.86 -13.94 6.96
CA THR A 245 9.49 -14.44 6.71
C THR A 245 8.46 -13.78 7.64
N ILE A 246 8.89 -13.33 8.81
CA ILE A 246 8.08 -12.63 9.81
C ILE A 246 8.17 -11.10 9.71
N LYS A 247 8.91 -10.58 8.72
CA LYS A 247 9.13 -9.13 8.57
C LYS A 247 7.79 -8.39 8.39
N GLY A 248 7.53 -7.42 9.26
CA GLY A 248 6.32 -6.60 9.23
C GLY A 248 5.09 -7.27 9.84
N GLN A 249 5.23 -8.48 10.39
CA GLN A 249 4.15 -9.13 11.12
C GLN A 249 3.85 -8.33 12.40
N MET A 250 2.55 -8.09 12.64
CA MET A 250 2.07 -7.39 13.82
C MET A 250 2.15 -8.28 15.05
N VAL A 251 2.72 -7.75 16.13
CA VAL A 251 2.84 -8.40 17.44
C VAL A 251 1.72 -7.93 18.36
N ASP A 252 1.49 -6.62 18.37
CA ASP A 252 0.52 -5.99 19.25
C ASP A 252 -0.14 -4.77 18.57
N PHE A 253 -1.38 -4.51 19.01
CA PHE A 253 -2.22 -3.40 18.59
C PHE A 253 -2.87 -2.79 19.82
N ALA A 254 -2.37 -1.64 20.24
CA ALA A 254 -2.97 -0.87 21.33
C ALA A 254 -3.76 0.30 20.74
N SER A 255 -5.07 0.32 21.01
CA SER A 255 -5.84 1.55 20.85
C SER A 255 -5.73 2.37 22.12
N GLU A 256 -5.24 3.61 21.99
CA GLU A 256 -5.42 4.64 23.03
C GLU A 256 -6.90 4.83 23.38
#